data_AF-A0A9R0QSS5-F1
#
_entry.id   AF-A0A9R0QSS5-F1
#
_cell.length_a   1.000
_cell.length_b   1.000
_cell.length_c   1.000
_cell.angle_alpha   90.00
_cell.angle_beta   90.00
_cell.angle_gamma   90.00
#
_symmetry.space_group_name_H-M   'P 1'
#
loop_
_entity.id
_entity.type
_entity.pdbx_description
1 polymer ?
#
loop_
_entity_poly.entity_id
_entity_poly.type
_entity_poly.pdbx_seq_one_letter_code
_entity_poly.pdbx_strand_id
1 'polypeptide(L)'
;MATATASTSLRPPPSPFPPRLAGSLRQWCWGMPTHSSRRRAFHAHPRKRNTLLCAAVKGPEESFKKTIEMDRLIDMLRDANPRELDLIVVENILAFSEDFWVRLAARIDLCKSDDDKKDYEELAENVMNIVDRVVHKTDEKIEQSTDVLKAIISPVMNEGEDGMWPPRNPEALKLMEKVKHKSLVLYSSCFSHYNCQM
;
A
#
# COMPACT_ATOMS: atom_id res chain seq x y z
N MET A 1 -36.80 -21.76 -68.06
CA MET A 1 -37.02 -22.82 -67.05
C MET A 1 -35.97 -22.68 -65.98
N ALA A 2 -36.41 -22.71 -64.72
CA ALA A 2 -35.65 -22.69 -63.47
C ALA A 2 -34.68 -23.91 -63.37
N THR A 3 -33.68 -23.98 -62.49
CA THR A 3 -33.72 -23.80 -61.02
C THR A 3 -32.34 -23.58 -60.41
N ALA A 4 -32.35 -22.87 -59.27
CA ALA A 4 -31.27 -22.57 -58.35
C ALA A 4 -30.71 -23.79 -57.58
N THR A 5 -29.50 -23.66 -57.04
CA THR A 5 -29.16 -24.12 -55.69
C THR A 5 -28.20 -23.12 -55.03
N ALA A 6 -28.58 -22.66 -53.85
CA ALA A 6 -27.80 -21.83 -52.95
C ALA A 6 -27.09 -22.72 -51.92
N SER A 7 -25.90 -22.33 -51.47
CA SER A 7 -25.36 -22.86 -50.22
C SER A 7 -24.67 -21.75 -49.43
N THR A 8 -25.30 -21.43 -48.31
CA THR A 8 -24.95 -20.47 -47.26
C THR A 8 -23.63 -20.86 -46.58
N SER A 9 -22.74 -19.90 -46.35
CA SER A 9 -21.79 -19.99 -45.23
C SER A 9 -21.41 -18.60 -44.74
N LEU A 10 -22.05 -18.20 -43.65
CA LEU A 10 -21.76 -16.99 -42.89
C LEU A 10 -20.40 -17.16 -42.17
N ARG A 11 -19.46 -16.25 -42.39
CA ARG A 11 -18.25 -16.09 -41.58
C ARG A 11 -18.38 -14.76 -40.81
N PRO A 12 -18.31 -14.74 -39.46
CA PRO A 12 -18.29 -13.48 -38.73
C PRO A 12 -16.88 -12.84 -38.81
N PRO A 13 -16.79 -11.50 -38.70
CA PRO A 13 -15.52 -10.79 -38.66
C PRO A 13 -14.75 -11.07 -37.35
N PRO A 14 -13.41 -10.97 -37.36
CA PRO A 14 -12.60 -11.20 -36.16
C PRO A 14 -12.81 -10.08 -35.14
N SER A 15 -13.10 -10.49 -33.90
CA SER A 15 -13.26 -9.63 -32.73
C SER A 15 -11.88 -9.17 -32.22
N PRO A 16 -11.72 -7.92 -31.75
CA PRO A 16 -10.44 -7.43 -31.23
C PRO A 16 -10.43 -7.39 -29.70
N PHE A 17 -10.29 -8.52 -29.00
CA PHE A 17 -9.99 -8.51 -27.55
C PHE A 17 -9.26 -9.80 -27.13
N PRO A 18 -8.15 -9.74 -26.36
CA PRO A 18 -7.56 -10.91 -25.74
C PRO A 18 -8.31 -11.29 -24.44
N PRO A 19 -8.20 -12.55 -23.99
CA PRO A 19 -9.03 -13.11 -22.93
C PRO A 19 -8.65 -12.58 -21.54
N ARG A 20 -9.67 -12.22 -20.75
CA ARG A 20 -9.53 -11.87 -19.33
C ARG A 20 -9.01 -13.07 -18.55
N LEU A 21 -7.77 -12.98 -18.08
CA LEU A 21 -7.25 -13.86 -17.03
C LEU A 21 -7.90 -13.44 -15.70
N ALA A 22 -8.80 -14.29 -15.20
CA ALA A 22 -9.28 -14.22 -13.83
C ALA A 22 -8.14 -14.65 -12.89
N GLY A 23 -7.26 -13.71 -12.55
CA GLY A 23 -6.27 -13.86 -11.49
C GLY A 23 -6.92 -13.58 -10.14
N SER A 24 -7.13 -14.65 -9.36
CA SER A 24 -7.51 -14.57 -7.95
C SER A 24 -6.49 -13.71 -7.19
N LEU A 25 -6.87 -12.48 -6.83
CA LEU A 25 -6.15 -11.66 -5.87
C LEU A 25 -6.18 -12.39 -4.52
N ARG A 26 -5.07 -13.04 -4.17
CA ARG A 26 -4.89 -13.56 -2.82
C ARG A 26 -4.67 -12.39 -1.88
N GLN A 27 -5.62 -12.26 -0.97
CA GLN A 27 -5.63 -11.38 0.17
C GLN A 27 -4.39 -11.62 1.05
N TRP A 28 -3.50 -10.62 1.12
CA TRP A 28 -2.35 -10.64 2.02
C TRP A 28 -2.84 -10.36 3.46
N CYS A 29 -3.01 -11.41 4.25
CA CYS A 29 -3.28 -11.31 5.68
C CYS A 29 -1.97 -11.41 6.46
N TRP A 30 -1.51 -10.30 7.05
CA TRP A 30 -0.47 -10.34 8.08
C TRP A 30 -1.04 -9.82 9.39
N GLY A 31 -1.23 -10.74 10.34
CA GLY A 31 -1.61 -10.44 11.72
C GLY A 31 -0.47 -9.81 12.51
N MET A 32 -0.80 -8.82 13.33
CA MET A 32 0.13 -8.15 14.26
C MET A 32 0.43 -9.06 15.47
N PRO A 33 1.69 -9.36 15.81
CA PRO A 33 2.04 -9.93 17.11
C PRO A 33 2.12 -8.82 18.17
N THR A 34 1.32 -8.94 19.22
CA THR A 34 1.35 -8.04 20.39
C THR A 34 2.58 -8.29 21.26
N HIS A 35 3.26 -7.20 21.62
CA HIS A 35 4.41 -7.14 22.50
C HIS A 35 4.06 -7.61 23.92
N SER A 36 4.93 -8.38 24.58
CA SER A 36 4.94 -8.43 26.05
C SER A 36 6.36 -8.24 26.58
N SER A 37 6.51 -7.16 27.34
CA SER A 37 7.75 -6.75 27.99
C SER A 37 7.90 -7.46 29.33
N ARG A 38 9.05 -8.09 29.59
CA ARG A 38 9.48 -8.38 30.96
C ARG A 38 11.00 -8.30 31.09
N ARG A 39 11.49 -7.18 31.63
CA ARG A 39 12.88 -7.02 32.09
C ARG A 39 13.11 -7.90 33.33
N ARG A 40 14.26 -8.57 33.38
CA ARG A 40 14.99 -8.83 34.63
C ARG A 40 16.49 -8.93 34.33
N ALA A 41 17.29 -8.18 35.06
CA ALA A 41 18.75 -8.22 35.03
C ALA A 41 19.28 -9.38 35.90
N PHE A 42 20.42 -9.97 35.54
CA PHE A 42 21.70 -9.86 36.26
C PHE A 42 22.72 -10.96 35.90
N HIS A 43 23.95 -10.48 35.73
CA HIS A 43 25.28 -11.10 35.90
C HIS A 43 25.79 -12.23 34.98
N ALA A 44 27.00 -11.96 34.45
CA ALA A 44 27.79 -12.78 33.56
C ALA A 44 28.68 -13.79 34.31
N HIS A 45 28.87 -14.97 33.69
CA HIS A 45 30.07 -15.79 33.84
C HIS A 45 30.43 -16.41 32.47
N PRO A 46 31.72 -16.39 32.06
CA PRO A 46 32.13 -17.00 30.81
C PRO A 46 32.32 -18.50 31.02
N ARG A 47 31.37 -19.30 30.56
CA ARG A 47 31.54 -20.76 30.47
C ARG A 47 31.19 -21.23 29.08
N LYS A 48 32.25 -21.54 28.34
CA LYS A 48 32.30 -22.18 27.02
C LYS A 48 31.33 -23.36 26.96
N ARG A 49 30.21 -23.19 26.26
CA ARG A 49 29.36 -24.26 25.72
C ARG A 49 28.84 -23.77 24.38
N ASN A 50 29.30 -24.40 23.30
CA ASN A 50 28.67 -24.30 21.98
C ASN A 50 27.23 -24.76 22.13
N THR A 51 26.35 -23.82 22.40
CA THR A 51 24.90 -24.00 22.33
C THR A 51 24.53 -23.21 21.10
N LEU A 52 24.41 -23.90 19.97
CA LEU A 52 23.69 -23.34 18.83
C LEU A 52 22.26 -23.17 19.32
N LEU A 53 21.98 -21.97 19.83
CA LEU A 53 20.63 -21.50 20.04
C LEU A 53 20.02 -21.41 18.64
N CYS A 54 19.38 -22.48 18.20
CA CYS A 54 18.34 -22.38 17.20
C CYS A 54 17.25 -21.52 17.82
N ALA A 55 17.39 -20.20 17.69
CA ALA A 55 16.22 -19.36 17.54
C ALA A 55 15.36 -20.05 16.48
N ALA A 56 14.06 -20.21 16.74
CA ALA A 56 13.12 -20.60 15.70
C ALA A 56 13.10 -19.47 14.67
N VAL A 57 14.12 -19.43 13.81
CA VAL A 57 14.09 -18.74 12.54
C VAL A 57 12.88 -19.38 11.87
N LYS A 58 11.87 -18.56 11.52
CA LYS A 58 10.91 -18.94 10.49
C LYS A 58 11.68 -19.71 9.42
N GLY A 59 11.33 -20.97 9.17
CA GLY A 59 12.24 -21.91 8.51
C GLY A 59 12.88 -21.34 7.23
N PRO A 60 14.09 -21.77 6.85
CA PRO A 60 14.82 -21.22 5.69
C PRO A 60 14.01 -21.22 4.38
N GLU A 61 12.98 -22.07 4.30
CA GLU A 61 12.02 -22.13 3.20
C GLU A 61 11.13 -20.89 3.08
N GLU A 62 10.74 -20.25 4.18
CA GLU A 62 9.89 -19.05 4.17
C GLU A 62 10.68 -17.82 3.71
N SER A 63 11.93 -17.67 4.17
CA SER A 63 12.81 -16.58 3.71
C SER A 63 13.11 -16.67 2.23
N PHE A 64 13.34 -17.88 1.70
CA PHE A 64 13.62 -18.07 0.28
C PHE A 64 12.40 -17.75 -0.59
N LYS A 65 11.19 -18.14 -0.16
CA LYS A 65 9.93 -17.77 -0.84
C LYS A 65 9.79 -16.25 -0.91
N LYS A 66 10.06 -15.55 0.20
CA LYS A 66 10.03 -14.08 0.25
C LYS A 66 11.01 -13.45 -0.75
N THR A 67 12.23 -13.98 -0.86
CA THR A 67 13.21 -13.51 -1.84
C THR A 67 12.74 -13.71 -3.28
N ILE A 68 12.14 -14.86 -3.61
CA ILE A 68 11.58 -15.11 -4.94
C ILE A 68 10.46 -14.12 -5.27
N GLU A 69 9.57 -13.84 -4.31
CA GLU A 69 8.48 -12.88 -4.50
C GLU A 69 9.01 -11.46 -4.73
N MET A 70 10.04 -11.04 -4.01
CA MET A 70 10.74 -9.77 -4.24
C MET A 70 11.36 -9.71 -5.62
N ASP A 71 12.05 -10.78 -6.06
CA ASP A 71 12.64 -10.85 -7.39
C ASP A 71 11.57 -10.72 -8.49
N ARG A 72 10.43 -11.38 -8.32
CA ARG A 72 9.29 -11.25 -9.24
C ARG A 72 8.73 -9.84 -9.30
N LEU A 73 8.66 -9.15 -8.15
CA LEU A 73 8.22 -7.77 -8.10
C LEU A 73 9.22 -6.85 -8.80
N ILE A 74 10.53 -7.05 -8.60
CA ILE A 74 11.59 -6.30 -9.29
C ILE A 74 11.48 -6.49 -10.80
N ASP A 75 11.30 -7.73 -11.28
CA ASP A 75 11.14 -8.02 -12.71
C ASP A 75 9.89 -7.32 -13.27
N MET A 76 8.76 -7.36 -12.54
CA MET A 76 7.52 -6.69 -12.94
C MET A 76 7.65 -5.18 -13.02
N LEU A 77 8.36 -4.56 -12.07
CA LEU A 77 8.61 -3.12 -12.05
C LEU A 77 9.53 -2.69 -13.20
N ARG A 78 10.55 -3.51 -13.51
CA ARG A 78 11.48 -3.25 -14.61
C ARG A 78 10.80 -3.34 -15.98
N ASP A 79 9.89 -4.29 -16.16
CA ASP A 79 9.23 -4.52 -17.44
C ASP A 79 8.01 -3.60 -17.67
N ALA A 80 7.56 -2.89 -16.62
CA ALA A 80 6.38 -2.03 -16.67
C ALA A 80 6.61 -0.74 -17.47
N ASN A 81 5.57 -0.28 -18.19
CA ASN A 81 5.56 1.07 -18.74
C ASN A 81 5.29 2.12 -17.63
N PRO A 82 5.56 3.42 -17.85
CA PRO A 82 5.43 4.43 -16.80
C PRO A 82 4.04 4.52 -16.15
N ARG A 83 2.96 4.23 -16.88
CA ARG A 83 1.59 4.28 -16.33
C ARG A 83 1.28 3.04 -15.49
N GLU A 84 1.76 1.88 -15.92
CA GLU A 84 1.65 0.63 -15.18
C GLU A 84 2.53 0.63 -13.94
N LEU A 85 3.71 1.24 -14.02
CA LEU A 85 4.65 1.39 -12.90
C LEU A 85 3.99 2.11 -11.73
N ASP A 86 3.33 3.25 -11.98
CA ASP A 86 2.58 3.99 -10.96
C ASP A 86 1.55 3.09 -10.25
N LEU A 87 0.80 2.28 -11.01
CA LEU A 87 -0.21 1.38 -10.46
C LEU A 87 0.40 0.25 -9.64
N ILE A 88 1.44 -0.41 -10.16
CA ILE A 88 2.12 -1.52 -9.47
C ILE A 88 2.70 -1.02 -8.14
N VAL A 89 3.30 0.17 -8.12
CA VAL A 89 3.85 0.76 -6.89
C VAL A 89 2.75 1.11 -5.90
N VAL A 90 1.65 1.72 -6.34
CA VAL A 90 0.54 2.06 -5.44
C VAL A 90 -0.12 0.80 -4.85
N GLU A 91 -0.33 -0.25 -5.65
CA GLU A 91 -0.94 -1.51 -5.20
C GLU A 91 -0.04 -2.29 -4.23
N ASN A 92 1.28 -2.16 -4.38
CA ASN A 92 2.26 -2.89 -3.59
C ASN A 92 3.02 -2.00 -2.60
N ILE A 93 2.45 -0.86 -2.17
CA ILE A 93 3.15 0.16 -1.38
C ILE A 93 3.83 -0.41 -0.11
N LEU A 94 3.22 -1.42 0.52
CA LEU A 94 3.75 -2.06 1.73
C LEU A 94 4.88 -3.07 1.45
N ALA A 95 5.08 -3.46 0.20
CA ALA A 95 6.14 -4.38 -0.21
C ALA A 95 7.52 -3.68 -0.28
N PHE A 96 7.56 -2.35 -0.44
CA PHE A 96 8.77 -1.52 -0.50
C PHE A 96 9.41 -1.30 0.87
N SER A 97 9.68 -2.40 1.56
CA SER A 97 10.39 -2.48 2.84
C SER A 97 11.91 -2.45 2.65
N GLU A 98 12.66 -2.33 3.75
CA GLU A 98 14.13 -2.41 3.75
C GLU A 98 14.66 -3.64 2.98
N ASP A 99 14.05 -4.81 3.20
CA ASP A 99 14.43 -6.06 2.55
C ASP A 99 14.29 -5.99 1.01
N PHE A 100 13.31 -5.25 0.49
CA PHE A 100 13.13 -5.05 -0.96
C PHE A 100 14.30 -4.23 -1.51
N TRP A 101 14.65 -3.12 -0.86
CA TRP A 101 15.74 -2.25 -1.29
C TRP A 101 17.10 -2.95 -1.22
N VAL A 102 17.34 -3.76 -0.17
CA VAL A 102 18.53 -4.60 -0.05
C VAL A 102 18.58 -5.62 -1.20
N ARG A 103 17.44 -6.24 -1.56
CA ARG A 103 17.38 -7.19 -2.67
C ARG A 103 17.64 -6.52 -4.02
N LEU A 104 17.11 -5.32 -4.23
CA LEU A 104 17.35 -4.50 -5.42
C LEU A 104 18.83 -4.11 -5.52
N ALA A 105 19.46 -3.66 -4.43
CA ALA A 105 20.89 -3.36 -4.39
C ALA A 105 21.73 -4.61 -4.76
N ALA A 106 21.38 -5.77 -4.22
CA ALA A 106 22.05 -7.02 -4.61
C ALA A 106 21.86 -7.39 -6.09
N ARG A 107 20.75 -7.01 -6.74
CA ARG A 107 20.56 -7.17 -8.20
C ARG A 107 21.45 -6.20 -8.98
N ILE A 108 21.56 -4.96 -8.52
CA ILE A 108 22.45 -3.93 -9.10
C ILE A 108 23.91 -4.42 -9.06
N ASP A 109 24.36 -4.95 -7.94
CA ASP A 109 25.73 -5.47 -7.77
C ASP A 109 26.06 -6.67 -8.68
N LEU A 110 25.03 -7.40 -9.14
CA LEU A 110 25.16 -8.55 -10.03
C LEU A 110 25.06 -8.18 -11.52
N CYS A 111 24.85 -6.90 -11.86
CA CYS A 111 24.83 -6.43 -13.24
C CYS A 111 26.20 -6.62 -13.91
N LYS A 112 26.18 -7.08 -15.16
CA LYS A 112 27.41 -7.30 -15.94
C LYS A 112 27.78 -6.10 -16.80
N SER A 113 26.82 -5.26 -17.11
CA SER A 113 26.99 -4.05 -17.92
C SER A 113 26.65 -2.81 -17.10
N ASP A 114 27.30 -1.69 -17.42
CA ASP A 114 27.00 -0.40 -16.81
C ASP A 114 25.61 0.12 -17.24
N ASP A 115 25.14 -0.26 -18.44
CA ASP A 115 23.80 0.07 -18.92
C ASP A 115 22.72 -0.58 -18.05
N ASP A 116 22.83 -1.90 -17.78
CA ASP A 116 21.88 -2.61 -16.90
C ASP A 116 21.87 -1.99 -15.50
N LYS A 117 23.06 -1.62 -15.00
CA LYS A 117 23.19 -0.97 -13.70
C LYS A 117 22.44 0.36 -13.69
N LYS A 118 22.57 1.15 -14.75
CA LYS A 118 21.91 2.45 -14.87
C LYS A 118 20.39 2.33 -14.93
N ASP A 119 19.87 1.33 -15.63
CA ASP A 119 18.43 1.06 -15.69
C ASP A 119 17.84 0.77 -14.30
N TYR A 120 18.54 -0.01 -13.46
CA TYR A 120 18.07 -0.29 -12.10
C TYR A 120 18.17 0.92 -11.16
N GLU A 121 19.19 1.77 -11.34
CA GLU A 121 19.29 3.04 -10.60
C GLU A 121 18.12 3.97 -10.93
N GLU A 122 17.79 4.13 -12.22
CA GLU A 122 16.64 4.91 -12.66
C GLU A 122 15.32 4.30 -12.16
N LEU A 123 15.19 2.97 -12.21
CA LEU A 123 14.03 2.28 -11.66
C LEU A 123 13.87 2.57 -10.15
N ALA A 124 14.96 2.53 -9.38
CA ALA A 124 14.93 2.83 -7.96
C ALA A 124 14.48 4.27 -7.67
N GLU A 125 15.02 5.23 -8.42
CA GLU A 125 14.61 6.64 -8.33
C GLU A 125 13.12 6.80 -8.66
N ASN A 126 12.64 6.18 -9.74
CA ASN A 126 11.24 6.25 -10.14
C ASN A 126 10.30 5.66 -9.08
N VAL A 127 10.61 4.46 -8.58
CA VAL A 127 9.81 3.81 -7.51
C VAL A 127 9.80 4.69 -6.26
N MET A 128 10.95 5.19 -5.82
CA MET A 128 11.04 6.04 -4.64
C MET A 128 10.22 7.33 -4.80
N ASN A 129 10.31 7.98 -5.96
CA ASN A 129 9.54 9.19 -6.27
C ASN A 129 8.03 8.95 -6.22
N ILE A 130 7.55 7.78 -6.65
CA ILE A 130 6.13 7.42 -6.55
C ILE A 130 5.74 7.19 -5.09
N VAL A 131 6.54 6.42 -4.34
CA VAL A 131 6.33 6.14 -2.91
C VAL A 131 6.24 7.44 -2.12
N ASP A 132 7.16 8.38 -2.33
CA ASP A 132 7.19 9.68 -1.65
C ASP A 132 5.91 10.49 -1.90
N ARG A 133 5.43 10.52 -3.14
CA ARG A 133 4.15 11.19 -3.47
C ARG A 133 2.98 10.56 -2.73
N VAL A 134 2.94 9.23 -2.62
CA VAL A 134 1.86 8.53 -1.91
C VAL A 134 1.90 8.81 -0.42
N VAL A 135 3.08 8.77 0.19
CA VAL A 135 3.28 9.06 1.62
C VAL A 135 2.85 10.48 1.92
N HIS A 136 3.40 11.47 1.20
CA HIS A 136 3.03 12.87 1.39
C HIS A 136 1.54 13.12 1.21
N LYS A 137 0.91 12.53 0.19
CA LYS A 137 -0.53 12.72 -0.01
C LYS A 137 -1.38 12.08 1.09
N THR A 138 -0.89 10.98 1.65
CA THR A 138 -1.55 10.30 2.77
C THR A 138 -1.44 11.14 4.04
N ASP A 139 -0.26 11.66 4.35
CA ASP A 139 -0.02 12.55 5.49
C ASP A 139 -0.88 13.82 5.40
N GLU A 140 -0.94 14.46 4.23
CA GLU A 140 -1.83 15.60 4.00
C GLU A 140 -3.29 15.28 4.30
N LYS A 141 -3.78 14.11 3.85
CA LYS A 141 -5.17 13.69 4.08
C LYS A 141 -5.44 13.34 5.55
N ILE A 142 -4.45 12.76 6.23
CA ILE A 142 -4.52 12.47 7.67
C ILE A 142 -4.62 13.79 8.44
N GLU A 143 -3.76 14.76 8.15
CA GLU A 143 -3.80 16.08 8.81
C GLU A 143 -5.11 16.82 8.52
N GLN A 144 -5.57 16.86 7.26
CA GLN A 144 -6.85 17.47 6.89
C GLN A 144 -8.03 16.84 7.65
N SER A 145 -8.07 15.50 7.75
CA SER A 145 -9.12 14.79 8.47
C SER A 145 -9.01 15.03 9.98
N THR A 146 -7.79 15.11 10.49
CA THR A 146 -7.49 15.39 11.90
C THR A 146 -7.93 16.79 12.28
N ASP A 147 -7.70 17.78 11.44
CA ASP A 147 -8.15 19.16 11.69
C ASP A 147 -9.66 19.28 11.68
N VAL A 148 -10.34 18.57 10.76
CA VAL A 148 -11.81 18.47 10.78
C VAL A 148 -12.29 17.81 12.07
N LEU A 149 -11.64 16.73 12.51
CA LEU A 149 -12.00 16.04 13.75
C LEU A 149 -11.77 16.92 14.99
N LYS A 150 -10.62 17.62 15.06
CA LYS A 150 -10.30 18.61 16.09
C LYS A 150 -11.36 19.70 16.13
N ALA A 151 -11.78 20.23 14.98
CA ALA A 151 -12.85 21.24 14.91
C ALA A 151 -14.20 20.70 15.40
N ILE A 152 -14.52 19.44 15.11
CA ILE A 152 -15.75 18.79 15.59
C ILE A 152 -15.69 18.60 17.11
N ILE A 153 -14.57 18.17 17.67
CA ILE A 153 -14.43 17.82 19.10
C ILE A 153 -14.09 19.03 19.98
N SER A 154 -13.56 20.12 19.40
CA SER A 154 -13.18 21.36 20.08
C SER A 154 -14.23 21.90 21.07
N PRO A 155 -15.55 21.89 20.80
CA PRO A 155 -16.56 22.38 21.77
C PRO A 155 -16.62 21.62 23.09
N VAL A 156 -16.02 20.42 23.17
CA VAL A 156 -15.99 19.56 24.37
C VAL A 156 -14.60 19.51 24.99
N MET A 157 -13.55 19.96 24.28
CA MET A 157 -12.20 20.00 24.83
C MET A 157 -12.08 21.19 25.79
N ASN A 158 -12.49 21.00 27.06
CA ASN A 158 -12.18 21.94 28.12
C ASN A 158 -10.68 21.86 28.42
N GLU A 159 -9.99 23.00 28.33
CA GLU A 159 -8.54 23.10 28.54
C GLU A 159 -8.19 22.89 30.02
N GLY A 160 -8.03 21.64 30.44
CA GLY A 160 -7.54 21.28 31.78
C GLY A 160 -8.36 20.27 32.58
N GLU A 161 -9.52 19.81 32.10
CA GLU A 161 -10.29 18.73 32.71
C GLU A 161 -10.07 17.42 31.94
N ASP A 162 -9.72 16.33 32.64
CA ASP A 162 -9.70 14.98 32.06
C ASP A 162 -11.09 14.67 31.51
N GLY A 163 -11.23 14.74 30.19
CA GLY A 163 -12.51 14.85 29.51
C GLY A 163 -13.37 13.61 29.76
N MET A 164 -14.43 13.76 30.56
CA MET A 164 -15.35 12.66 30.82
C MET A 164 -16.06 12.27 29.52
N TRP A 165 -15.67 11.12 28.97
CA TRP A 165 -16.27 10.54 27.76
C TRP A 165 -17.37 9.55 28.14
N PRO A 166 -18.57 9.60 27.51
CA PRO A 166 -18.97 10.49 26.42
C PRO A 166 -19.36 11.92 26.88
N PRO A 167 -19.31 12.92 25.97
CA PRO A 167 -19.71 14.30 26.25
C PRO A 167 -21.17 14.38 26.70
N ARG A 168 -21.44 15.00 27.86
CA ARG A 168 -22.81 15.13 28.40
C ARG A 168 -23.41 16.53 28.32
N ASN A 169 -22.61 17.55 27.99
CA ASN A 169 -23.09 18.92 27.90
C ASN A 169 -23.99 19.08 26.65
N PRO A 170 -25.30 19.35 26.81
CA PRO A 170 -26.22 19.44 25.69
C PRO A 170 -25.90 20.59 24.73
N GLU A 171 -25.32 21.69 25.22
CA GLU A 171 -24.95 22.83 24.38
C GLU A 171 -23.69 22.53 23.55
N ALA A 172 -22.70 21.85 24.14
CA ALA A 172 -21.52 21.39 23.40
C ALA A 172 -21.92 20.38 22.30
N LEU A 173 -22.83 19.45 22.59
CA LEU A 173 -23.34 18.48 21.61
C LEU A 173 -24.03 19.15 20.41
N LYS A 174 -24.87 20.18 20.64
CA LYS A 174 -25.48 20.98 19.56
C LYS A 174 -24.42 21.67 18.70
N LEU A 175 -23.36 22.19 19.31
CA LEU A 175 -22.24 22.82 18.58
C LEU A 175 -21.47 21.80 17.73
N MET A 176 -21.17 20.60 18.27
CA MET A 176 -20.54 19.52 17.51
C MET A 176 -21.38 19.11 16.30
N GLU A 177 -22.70 18.94 16.48
CA GLU A 177 -23.63 18.58 15.40
C GLU A 177 -23.66 19.65 14.29
N LYS A 178 -23.65 20.93 14.68
CA LYS A 178 -23.58 22.05 13.74
C LYS A 178 -22.27 22.06 12.95
N VAL A 179 -21.13 21.81 13.59
CA VAL A 179 -19.83 21.73 12.90
C VAL A 179 -19.82 20.53 11.95
N LYS A 180 -20.25 19.36 12.42
CA LYS A 180 -20.37 18.15 11.59
C LYS A 180 -21.23 18.40 10.34
N HIS A 181 -22.38 19.04 10.49
CA HIS A 181 -23.27 19.36 9.37
C HIS A 181 -22.61 20.32 8.38
N LYS A 182 -21.95 21.39 8.86
CA LYS A 182 -21.20 22.33 8.00
C LYS A 182 -20.08 21.64 7.23
N SER A 183 -19.31 20.77 7.88
CA SER A 183 -18.23 20.02 7.24
C SER A 183 -18.79 19.11 6.14
N LEU A 184 -19.88 18.37 6.40
CA LEU A 184 -20.52 17.51 5.40
C LEU A 184 -21.02 18.28 4.17
N VAL A 185 -21.59 19.47 4.37
CA VAL A 185 -22.06 20.33 3.27
C VAL A 185 -20.88 20.82 2.41
N LEU A 186 -19.76 21.21 3.04
CA LEU A 186 -18.54 21.60 2.32
C LEU A 186 -17.93 20.43 1.54
N TYR A 187 -17.83 19.25 2.15
CA TYR A 187 -17.34 18.05 1.47
C TYR A 187 -18.21 17.66 0.28
N SER A 188 -19.55 17.69 0.43
CA SER A 188 -20.47 17.41 -0.68
C SER A 188 -20.37 18.44 -1.81
N SER A 189 -20.19 19.72 -1.50
CA SER A 189 -20.03 20.78 -2.49
C SER A 189 -18.72 20.64 -3.27
N CYS A 190 -17.62 20.36 -2.58
CA CYS A 190 -16.33 20.09 -3.21
C CYS A 190 -16.35 18.81 -4.08
N PHE A 191 -17.00 17.74 -3.63
CA PHE A 191 -17.06 16.48 -4.38
C PHE A 191 -17.88 16.62 -5.68
N SER A 192 -18.96 17.40 -5.66
CA SER A 192 -19.71 17.75 -6.87
C SER A 192 -18.89 18.55 -7.88
N HIS A 193 -17.97 19.40 -7.41
CA HIS A 193 -17.12 20.21 -8.29
C HIS A 193 -16.01 19.38 -8.95
N TYR A 194 -15.38 18.44 -8.22
CA TYR A 194 -14.35 17.55 -8.77
C TYR A 194 -14.89 16.55 -9.81
N ASN A 195 -16.12 16.03 -9.64
CA ASN A 195 -16.74 15.14 -10.63
C ASN A 195 -17.25 15.86 -11.89
N CYS A 196 -17.31 17.19 -11.89
CA CYS A 196 -17.66 17.99 -13.07
C CYS A 196 -16.44 18.34 -13.93
N GLN A 197 -15.22 18.02 -13.47
CA GLN A 197 -13.95 18.37 -14.12
C GLN A 197 -13.21 17.17 -14.73
N MET A 198 -13.78 15.96 -14.64
CA MET A 198 -13.38 14.75 -15.36
C MET A 198 -14.40 14.44 -16.47
#